data_AF-A0A927TG57-F1
#
_entry.id   AF-A0A927TG57-F1
#
_cell.length_a   1.000
_cell.length_b   1.000
_cell.length_c   1.000
_cell.angle_alpha   90.00
_cell.angle_beta   90.00
_cell.angle_gamma   90.00
#
_symmetry.space_group_name_H-M   'P 1'
#
loop_
_entity.id
_entity.type
_entity.pdbx_description
1 polymer ?
#
loop_
_entity_poly.entity_id
_entity_poly.type
_entity_poly.pdbx_seq_one_letter_code
_entity_poly.pdbx_strand_id
1 'polypeptide(L)'
;MAGRAYPLERTRNIGIMAHIDAGKTTTTERILYYTGVNYKIGDTHEGTATMDWMEQEQERGITITSAATTCHWTLQENCKPKAGALEHRINIIDTPGHVDFTVEVERSLRVLDGAVGVFCAKGGVEPQSENVWRQADTYNVPRMAFINKMDILGANFYGAVEQIKTRLGKNAICIQL
;
A
#
# COMPACT_ATOMS: atom_id res chain seq x y z
N MET A 1 -1.27 -35.31 -4.10
CA MET A 1 -1.40 -33.85 -4.30
C MET A 1 -1.15 -33.19 -2.95
N ALA A 2 -0.07 -32.44 -2.79
CA ALA A 2 0.20 -31.73 -1.54
C ALA A 2 -0.93 -30.73 -1.28
N GLY A 3 -1.71 -30.93 -0.21
CA GLY A 3 -2.76 -29.99 0.18
C GLY A 3 -2.13 -28.66 0.55
N ARG A 4 -2.60 -27.55 -0.05
CA ARG A 4 -2.17 -26.21 0.37
C ARG A 4 -2.55 -26.00 1.82
N ALA A 5 -1.61 -25.53 2.65
CA ALA A 5 -1.87 -25.19 4.05
C ALA A 5 -2.93 -24.07 4.20
N TYR A 6 -3.07 -23.21 3.19
CA TYR A 6 -4.07 -22.15 3.12
C TYR A 6 -4.83 -22.22 1.79
N PRO A 7 -6.17 -22.10 1.80
CA PRO A 7 -6.95 -22.15 0.56
C PRO A 7 -6.73 -20.88 -0.28
N LEU A 8 -6.88 -21.03 -1.59
CA LEU A 8 -6.72 -19.92 -2.55
C LEU A 8 -7.66 -18.75 -2.24
N GLU A 9 -8.91 -19.06 -1.87
CA GLU A 9 -9.93 -18.07 -1.52
C GLU A 9 -9.56 -17.19 -0.32
N ARG A 10 -8.61 -17.62 0.51
CA ARG A 10 -8.09 -16.89 1.68
C ARG A 10 -6.67 -16.34 1.48
N THR A 11 -6.17 -16.39 0.24
CA THR A 11 -4.88 -15.79 -0.14
C THR A 11 -5.13 -14.45 -0.83
N ARG A 12 -4.37 -13.41 -0.49
CA ARG A 12 -4.43 -12.09 -1.15
C ARG A 12 -3.01 -11.66 -1.54
N ASN A 13 -2.76 -11.46 -2.83
CA ASN A 13 -1.54 -10.80 -3.30
C ASN A 13 -1.84 -9.32 -3.52
N ILE A 14 -1.34 -8.45 -2.64
CA ILE A 14 -1.62 -7.01 -2.69
C ILE A 14 -0.35 -6.19 -2.89
N GLY A 15 -0.44 -5.14 -3.70
CA GLY A 15 0.61 -4.14 -3.82
C GLY A 15 0.25 -2.85 -3.10
N ILE A 16 1.24 -2.19 -2.48
CA ILE A 16 1.07 -0.82 -1.99
C ILE A 16 1.74 0.11 -3.00
N MET A 17 0.96 1.01 -3.58
CA MET A 17 1.38 1.91 -4.65
C MET A 17 1.13 3.36 -4.22
N ALA A 18 2.12 4.22 -4.42
CA ALA A 18 2.01 5.62 -4.07
C ALA A 18 3.10 6.45 -4.76
N HIS A 19 2.90 7.76 -4.85
CA HIS A 19 4.00 8.68 -5.10
C HIS A 19 4.94 8.78 -3.87
N ILE A 20 6.14 9.31 -4.07
CA ILE A 20 7.10 9.64 -3.02
C ILE A 20 6.42 10.51 -1.96
N ASP A 21 6.78 10.29 -0.69
CA ASP A 21 6.24 11.00 0.48
C ASP A 21 4.74 10.85 0.75
N ALA A 22 3.99 10.02 0.00
CA ALA A 22 2.61 9.68 0.36
C ALA A 22 2.53 8.74 1.59
N GLY A 23 3.66 8.16 2.01
CA GLY A 23 3.76 7.27 3.18
C GLY A 23 3.45 5.80 2.86
N LYS A 24 3.83 5.33 1.67
CA LYS A 24 3.70 3.94 1.21
C LYS A 24 4.38 2.96 2.17
N THR A 25 5.69 3.09 2.36
CA THR A 25 6.49 2.20 3.20
C THR A 25 6.07 2.28 4.66
N THR A 26 5.77 3.47 5.19
CA THR A 26 5.23 3.63 6.54
C THR A 26 3.91 2.87 6.71
N THR A 27 3.04 2.87 5.68
CA THR A 27 1.79 2.10 5.68
C THR A 27 2.09 0.60 5.68
N THR A 28 3.03 0.13 4.87
CA THR A 28 3.50 -1.26 4.85
C THR A 28 3.99 -1.70 6.23
N GLU A 29 4.91 -0.95 6.85
CA GLU A 29 5.47 -1.24 8.17
C GLU A 29 4.39 -1.32 9.26
N ARG A 30 3.37 -0.44 9.20
CA ARG A 30 2.23 -0.49 10.13
C ARG A 30 1.40 -1.76 9.95
N ILE A 31 1.16 -2.20 8.72
CA ILE A 31 0.48 -3.49 8.46
C ILE A 31 1.28 -4.64 9.05
N LEU A 32 2.61 -4.66 8.85
CA LEU A 32 3.48 -5.70 9.39
C LEU A 32 3.51 -5.69 10.93
N TYR A 33 3.47 -4.52 11.55
CA TYR A 33 3.36 -4.39 13.00
C TYR A 33 2.02 -4.92 13.52
N TYR A 34 0.90 -4.52 12.92
CA TYR A 34 -0.43 -4.95 13.38
C TYR A 34 -0.71 -6.43 13.13
N THR A 35 -0.03 -7.05 12.15
CA THR A 35 -0.08 -8.49 11.89
C THR A 35 0.86 -9.29 12.80
N GLY A 36 1.70 -8.61 13.59
CA GLY A 36 2.68 -9.25 14.49
C GLY A 36 3.91 -9.81 13.79
N VAL A 37 4.12 -9.50 12.50
CA VAL A 37 5.34 -9.88 11.76
C VAL A 37 6.54 -9.07 12.26
N ASN A 38 6.36 -7.76 12.46
CA ASN A 38 7.37 -6.88 13.03
C ASN A 38 7.00 -6.50 14.47
N TYR A 39 7.94 -6.65 15.40
CA TYR A 39 7.74 -6.27 16.81
C TYR A 39 8.14 -4.82 17.12
N LYS A 40 8.70 -4.12 16.13
CA LYS A 40 9.03 -2.69 16.17
C LYS A 40 8.52 -2.05 14.89
N ILE A 41 8.00 -0.83 15.00
CA ILE A 41 7.64 -0.04 13.83
C ILE A 41 8.93 0.61 13.32
N GLY A 42 9.36 0.25 12.11
CA GLY A 42 10.46 0.93 11.45
C GLY A 42 10.05 2.32 10.96
N ASP A 43 10.97 3.28 11.02
CA ASP A 43 10.83 4.60 10.41
C ASP A 43 11.79 4.69 9.21
N THR A 44 11.25 5.08 8.05
CA THR A 44 12.02 5.28 6.82
C THR A 44 12.99 6.45 6.93
N HIS A 45 12.67 7.48 7.71
CA HIS A 45 13.56 8.62 7.92
C HIS A 45 14.72 8.32 8.87
N GLU A 46 14.54 7.34 9.76
CA GLU A 46 15.60 6.88 10.67
C GLU A 46 16.36 5.65 10.13
N GLY A 47 16.05 5.19 8.92
CA GLY A 47 16.71 4.04 8.29
C GLY A 47 16.40 2.69 8.95
N THR A 48 15.32 2.60 9.75
CA THR A 48 14.97 1.37 10.50
C THR A 48 13.82 0.58 9.87
N ALA A 49 13.34 0.99 8.69
CA ALA A 49 12.33 0.26 7.93
C ALA A 49 12.86 -1.13 7.51
N THR A 50 12.06 -2.16 7.76
CA THR A 50 12.44 -3.56 7.48
C THR A 50 12.37 -3.86 5.98
N MET A 51 11.49 -3.16 5.26
CA MET A 51 11.28 -3.35 3.82
C MET A 51 12.35 -2.67 2.95
N ASP A 52 12.96 -1.59 3.42
CA ASP A 52 14.04 -0.86 2.74
C ASP A 52 15.39 -1.41 3.25
N TRP A 53 15.77 -2.60 2.77
CA TRP A 53 16.96 -3.33 3.24
C TRP A 53 18.26 -2.85 2.59
N MET A 54 18.19 -2.13 1.47
CA MET A 54 19.38 -1.57 0.83
C MET A 54 19.84 -0.31 1.56
N GLU A 55 21.14 -0.18 1.79
CA GLU A 55 21.74 1.01 2.43
C GLU A 55 21.38 2.31 1.68
N GLN A 56 21.25 2.24 0.36
CA GLN A 56 20.84 3.36 -0.50
C GLN A 56 19.36 3.74 -0.34
N GLU A 57 18.49 2.77 -0.04
CA GLU A 57 17.08 3.03 0.25
C GLU A 57 16.95 3.75 1.60
N GLN A 58 17.70 3.30 2.61
CA GLN A 58 17.75 3.89 3.95
C GLN A 58 18.34 5.31 3.93
N GLU A 59 19.44 5.52 3.21
CA GLU A 59 20.10 6.83 3.11
C GLU A 59 19.20 7.88 2.45
N ARG A 60 18.38 7.47 1.47
CA ARG A 60 17.55 8.38 0.67
C ARG A 60 16.09 8.43 1.12
N GLY A 61 15.66 7.55 2.01
CA GLY A 61 14.26 7.44 2.44
C GLY A 61 13.28 7.08 1.32
N ILE A 62 13.73 6.33 0.31
CA ILE A 62 12.91 5.90 -0.83
C ILE A 62 13.02 4.39 -1.05
N THR A 63 11.92 3.76 -1.47
CA THR A 63 11.92 2.37 -1.93
C THR A 63 12.40 2.29 -3.37
N ILE A 64 13.46 1.51 -3.61
CA ILE A 64 14.10 1.29 -4.92
C ILE A 64 13.70 -0.08 -5.47
N THR A 65 13.67 -1.12 -4.63
CA THR A 65 13.36 -2.50 -5.02
C THR A 65 12.07 -3.02 -4.41
N SER A 66 11.37 -3.88 -5.13
CA SER A 66 10.15 -4.50 -4.58
C SER A 66 10.51 -5.55 -3.54
N ALA A 67 10.02 -5.40 -2.32
CA ALA A 67 10.11 -6.41 -1.27
C ALA A 67 8.76 -7.12 -1.10
N ALA A 68 8.79 -8.45 -0.99
CA ALA A 68 7.61 -9.28 -0.80
C ALA A 68 7.62 -9.90 0.60
N THR A 69 6.59 -9.59 1.40
CA THR A 69 6.44 -10.10 2.77
C THR A 69 5.09 -10.76 2.95
N THR A 70 5.07 -11.94 3.58
CA THR A 70 3.82 -12.63 3.92
C THR A 70 3.42 -12.28 5.35
N CYS A 71 2.17 -11.88 5.55
CA CYS A 71 1.56 -11.67 6.84
C CYS A 71 0.18 -12.33 6.93
N HIS A 72 -0.35 -12.42 8.14
CA HIS A 72 -1.62 -13.08 8.42
C HIS A 72 -2.57 -12.08 9.09
N TRP A 73 -3.77 -11.93 8.53
CA TRP A 73 -4.76 -11.00 9.03
C TRP A 73 -6.09 -11.70 9.28
N THR A 74 -6.57 -11.62 10.50
CA THR A 74 -7.95 -11.96 10.84
C THR A 74 -8.74 -10.66 10.90
N LEU A 75 -9.91 -10.63 10.24
CA LEU A 75 -10.78 -9.46 10.22
C LEU A 75 -11.01 -8.96 11.64
N GLN A 76 -10.81 -7.66 11.86
CA GLN A 76 -10.99 -7.04 13.16
C GLN A 76 -12.28 -6.22 13.22
N GLU A 77 -12.88 -6.16 14.42
CA GLU A 77 -14.00 -5.31 14.77
C GLU A 77 -13.65 -4.65 16.11
N ASN A 78 -13.70 -3.31 16.17
CA ASN A 78 -13.27 -2.52 17.35
C ASN A 78 -11.85 -2.89 17.86
N CYS A 79 -10.89 -2.99 16.93
CA CYS A 79 -9.48 -3.32 17.20
C CYS A 79 -9.26 -4.71 17.85
N LYS A 80 -10.21 -5.63 17.69
CA LYS A 80 -10.09 -7.02 18.14
C LYS A 80 -10.47 -7.98 17.01
N PRO A 81 -9.85 -9.17 16.91
CA PRO A 81 -10.29 -10.18 15.95
C PRO A 81 -11.79 -10.46 16.10
N LYS A 82 -12.53 -10.31 15.00
CA LYS A 82 -13.98 -10.53 14.97
C LYS A 82 -14.25 -12.01 15.22
N ALA A 83 -15.15 -12.29 16.17
CA ALA A 83 -15.51 -13.67 16.49
C ALA A 83 -16.05 -14.39 15.24
N GLY A 84 -15.50 -15.57 14.96
CA GLY A 84 -15.85 -16.37 13.78
C GLY A 84 -15.25 -15.90 12.45
N ALA A 85 -14.45 -14.84 12.43
CA ALA A 85 -13.74 -14.44 11.22
C ALA A 85 -12.63 -15.44 10.90
N LEU A 86 -12.47 -15.72 9.60
CA LEU A 86 -11.39 -16.56 9.10
C LEU A 86 -10.13 -15.72 8.90
N GLU A 87 -8.99 -16.30 9.27
CA GLU A 87 -7.68 -15.74 8.96
C GLU A 87 -7.40 -15.82 7.46
N HIS A 88 -6.85 -14.73 6.92
CA HIS A 88 -6.39 -14.59 5.55
C HIS A 88 -4.87 -14.46 5.51
N ARG A 89 -4.26 -15.14 4.55
CA ARG A 89 -2.85 -14.97 4.21
C ARG A 89 -2.74 -13.81 3.21
N ILE A 90 -1.91 -12.84 3.53
CA ILE A 90 -1.67 -11.67 2.70
C ILE A 90 -0.19 -11.68 2.29
N ASN A 91 0.08 -11.63 1.00
CA ASN A 91 1.41 -11.39 0.46
C ASN A 91 1.44 -9.93 0.01
N ILE A 92 2.22 -9.11 0.70
CA ILE A 92 2.37 -7.68 0.41
C ILE A 92 3.59 -7.51 -0.48
N ILE A 93 3.43 -6.82 -1.60
CA ILE A 93 4.51 -6.36 -2.46
C ILE A 93 4.60 -4.84 -2.29
N ASP A 94 5.68 -4.37 -1.67
CA ASP A 94 5.92 -2.94 -1.58
C ASP A 94 6.54 -2.48 -2.91
N THR A 95 5.90 -1.54 -3.62
CA THR A 95 6.33 -1.14 -4.97
C THR A 95 7.10 0.18 -4.94
N PRO A 96 8.09 0.40 -5.82
CA PRO A 96 8.77 1.70 -5.89
C PRO A 96 7.78 2.85 -6.15
N GLY A 97 7.96 3.98 -5.46
CA GLY A 97 7.08 5.16 -5.61
C GLY A 97 7.65 6.25 -6.52
N HIS A 98 8.89 6.09 -6.96
CA HIS A 98 9.59 7.04 -7.83
C HIS A 98 9.36 6.68 -9.29
N VAL A 99 9.17 7.70 -10.14
CA VAL A 99 8.99 7.58 -11.59
C VAL A 99 10.18 6.98 -12.34
N ASP A 100 11.32 6.85 -11.67
CA ASP A 100 12.56 6.34 -12.29
C ASP A 100 12.62 4.80 -12.23
N PHE A 101 11.73 4.18 -11.43
CA PHE A 101 11.66 2.72 -11.26
C PHE A 101 10.38 2.13 -11.86
N THR A 102 9.89 2.74 -12.95
CA THR A 102 8.64 2.35 -13.65
C THR A 102 8.62 0.89 -14.10
N VAL A 103 9.75 0.34 -14.56
CA VAL A 103 9.86 -1.07 -14.98
C VAL A 103 9.54 -2.03 -13.82
N GLU A 104 10.03 -1.70 -12.62
CA GLU A 104 9.83 -2.51 -11.42
C GLU A 104 8.38 -2.42 -10.94
N VAL A 105 7.78 -1.22 -10.99
CA VAL A 105 6.35 -1.02 -10.71
C VAL A 105 5.49 -1.86 -11.66
N GLU A 106 5.75 -1.83 -12.97
CA GLU A 106 4.99 -2.61 -13.94
C GLU A 106 5.12 -4.11 -13.73
N ARG A 107 6.32 -4.59 -13.40
CA ARG A 107 6.56 -6.01 -13.11
C ARG A 107 5.76 -6.45 -11.89
N SER A 108 5.76 -5.65 -10.83
CA SER A 108 5.00 -5.92 -9.61
C SER A 108 3.50 -5.89 -9.86
N LEU A 109 2.98 -4.92 -10.62
CA LEU A 109 1.54 -4.83 -10.92
C LEU A 109 0.96 -6.05 -11.66
N ARG A 110 1.77 -6.77 -12.46
CA ARG A 110 1.30 -7.95 -13.22
C ARG A 110 1.03 -9.19 -12.36
N VAL A 111 1.59 -9.25 -11.16
CA VAL A 111 1.50 -10.43 -10.27
C VAL A 111 0.51 -10.23 -9.12
N LEU A 112 -0.11 -9.06 -9.03
CA LEU A 112 -1.01 -8.68 -7.95
C LEU A 112 -2.46 -9.03 -8.26
N ASP A 113 -3.18 -9.52 -7.25
CA ASP A 113 -4.63 -9.69 -7.31
C ASP A 113 -5.35 -8.36 -7.04
N GLY A 114 -4.68 -7.41 -6.37
CA GLY A 114 -5.20 -6.07 -6.10
C GLY A 114 -4.13 -5.12 -5.58
N ALA A 115 -4.45 -3.83 -5.47
CA ALA A 115 -3.52 -2.83 -4.96
C ALA A 115 -4.20 -1.77 -4.06
N VAL A 116 -3.40 -1.17 -3.19
CA VAL A 116 -3.80 -0.03 -2.35
C VAL A 116 -3.05 1.20 -2.83
N GLY A 117 -3.78 2.14 -3.42
CA GLY A 117 -3.27 3.46 -3.81
C GLY A 117 -3.24 4.40 -2.63
N VAL A 118 -2.06 4.75 -2.15
CA VAL A 118 -1.86 5.66 -1.01
C VAL A 118 -1.73 7.10 -1.52
N PHE A 119 -2.54 8.01 -0.99
CA PHE A 119 -2.54 9.43 -1.33
C PHE A 119 -2.34 10.28 -0.08
N CYS A 120 -1.63 11.40 -0.19
CA CYS A 120 -1.49 12.35 0.91
C CYS A 120 -2.75 13.22 1.04
N ALA A 121 -3.32 13.35 2.23
CA ALA A 121 -4.51 14.17 2.48
C ALA A 121 -4.34 15.65 2.13
N LYS A 122 -3.11 16.17 2.25
CA LYS A 122 -2.78 17.57 1.90
C LYS A 122 -2.49 17.73 0.40
N GLY A 123 -1.73 16.80 -0.18
CA GLY A 123 -1.30 16.86 -1.59
C GLY A 123 -2.38 16.42 -2.58
N GLY A 124 -3.28 15.54 -2.17
CA GLY A 124 -4.30 14.95 -3.02
C GLY A 124 -3.69 14.08 -4.12
N VAL A 125 -4.14 14.30 -5.36
CA VAL A 125 -3.64 13.61 -6.56
C VAL A 125 -2.59 14.48 -7.24
N GLU A 126 -1.33 14.06 -7.15
CA GLU A 126 -0.19 14.70 -7.80
C GLU A 126 0.09 14.07 -9.18
N PRO A 127 0.79 14.77 -10.11
CA PRO A 127 1.08 14.25 -11.46
C PRO A 127 1.72 12.85 -11.47
N GLN A 128 2.61 12.58 -10.50
CA GLN A 128 3.25 11.29 -10.36
C GLN A 128 2.29 10.22 -9.83
N SER A 129 1.36 10.59 -8.94
CA SER A 129 0.30 9.69 -8.48
C SER A 129 -0.62 9.27 -9.63
N GLU A 130 -0.89 10.18 -10.59
CA GLU A 130 -1.64 9.85 -11.80
C GLU A 130 -0.92 8.81 -12.66
N ASN A 131 0.40 8.93 -12.83
CA ASN A 131 1.19 7.99 -13.63
C ASN A 131 1.16 6.59 -13.02
N VAL A 132 1.41 6.48 -11.71
CA VAL A 132 1.36 5.20 -10.98
C VAL A 132 -0.05 4.60 -11.06
N TRP A 133 -1.09 5.42 -10.94
CA TRP A 133 -2.47 4.96 -11.10
C TRP A 133 -2.78 4.45 -12.52
N ARG A 134 -2.34 5.17 -13.56
CA ARG A 134 -2.53 4.76 -14.96
C ARG A 134 -1.80 3.46 -15.29
N GLN A 135 -0.62 3.22 -14.71
CA GLN A 135 0.08 1.94 -14.88
C GLN A 135 -0.76 0.77 -14.35
N ALA A 136 -1.41 0.92 -13.19
CA ALA A 136 -2.30 -0.10 -12.67
C ALA A 136 -3.62 -0.23 -13.47
N ASP A 137 -4.06 0.82 -14.17
CA ASP A 137 -5.17 0.71 -15.14
C ASP A 137 -4.80 -0.19 -16.32
N THR A 138 -3.57 -0.08 -16.87
CA THR A 138 -3.09 -0.91 -17.98
C THR A 138 -3.20 -2.41 -17.69
N TYR A 139 -2.96 -2.80 -16.43
CA TYR A 139 -3.02 -4.20 -15.98
C TYR A 139 -4.37 -4.59 -15.38
N ASN A 140 -5.38 -3.71 -15.41
CA ASN A 140 -6.72 -3.93 -14.85
C ASN A 140 -6.71 -4.38 -13.37
N VAL A 141 -5.74 -3.91 -12.58
CA VAL A 141 -5.62 -4.30 -11.17
C VAL A 141 -6.75 -3.64 -10.36
N PRO A 142 -7.57 -4.41 -9.62
CA PRO A 142 -8.56 -3.86 -8.70
C PRO A 142 -7.89 -3.06 -7.58
N ARG A 143 -8.44 -1.89 -7.23
CA ARG A 143 -7.77 -0.95 -6.32
C ARG A 143 -8.69 -0.36 -5.27
N MET A 144 -8.10 -0.11 -4.09
CA MET A 144 -8.66 0.77 -3.05
C MET A 144 -7.77 1.99 -2.90
N ALA A 145 -8.37 3.15 -2.59
CA ALA A 145 -7.62 4.36 -2.25
C ALA A 145 -7.54 4.52 -0.73
N PHE A 146 -6.34 4.78 -0.21
CA PHE A 146 -6.09 5.10 1.19
C PHE A 146 -5.56 6.53 1.30
N ILE A 147 -6.34 7.41 1.92
CA ILE A 147 -5.94 8.81 2.16
C ILE A 147 -5.15 8.86 3.47
N ASN A 148 -3.84 8.97 3.34
CA ASN A 148 -2.87 8.97 4.43
C ASN A 148 -2.49 10.39 4.86
N LYS A 149 -1.74 10.52 5.96
CA LYS A 149 -1.28 11.80 6.54
C LYS A 149 -2.46 12.74 6.88
N MET A 150 -3.52 12.19 7.47
CA MET A 150 -4.70 12.96 7.90
C MET A 150 -4.45 13.83 9.14
N ASP A 151 -3.33 13.59 9.83
CA ASP A 151 -2.87 14.28 11.03
C ASP A 151 -2.15 15.62 10.75
N ILE A 152 -1.73 15.87 9.51
CA ILE A 152 -0.95 17.06 9.17
C ILE A 152 -1.81 18.30 8.95
N LEU A 153 -1.24 19.48 9.20
CA LEU A 153 -1.93 20.75 8.94
C LEU A 153 -2.21 20.93 7.44
N GLY A 154 -3.48 21.18 7.12
CA GLY A 154 -3.97 21.28 5.74
C GLY A 154 -4.42 19.95 5.14
N ALA A 155 -4.54 18.88 5.93
CA ALA A 155 -5.19 17.65 5.50
C ALA A 155 -6.65 17.91 5.07
N ASN A 156 -7.00 17.51 3.85
CA ASN A 156 -8.35 17.66 3.31
C ASN A 156 -8.79 16.36 2.61
N PHE A 157 -9.43 15.47 3.38
CA PHE A 157 -9.93 14.19 2.88
C PHE A 157 -10.84 14.34 1.66
N TYR A 158 -11.87 15.17 1.77
CA TYR A 158 -12.85 15.37 0.69
C TYR A 158 -12.21 16.03 -0.54
N GLY A 159 -11.23 16.91 -0.34
CA GLY A 159 -10.42 17.47 -1.41
C GLY A 159 -9.63 16.40 -2.17
N ALA A 160 -8.99 15.47 -1.46
CA ALA A 160 -8.30 14.35 -2.08
C ALA A 160 -9.27 13.43 -2.85
N VAL A 161 -10.44 13.11 -2.28
CA VAL A 161 -11.49 12.32 -2.95
C VAL A 161 -11.98 13.00 -4.24
N GLU A 162 -12.21 14.32 -4.20
CA GLU A 162 -12.66 15.06 -5.37
C GLU A 162 -11.59 15.09 -6.46
N GLN A 163 -10.31 15.17 -6.08
CA GLN A 163 -9.21 15.05 -7.03
C GLN A 163 -9.11 13.64 -7.65
N ILE A 164 -9.41 12.57 -6.91
CA ILE A 164 -9.50 11.21 -7.49
C ILE A 164 -10.61 11.17 -8.55
N LYS A 165 -11.75 11.83 -8.30
CA LYS A 165 -12.85 11.89 -9.29
C LYS A 165 -12.48 12.70 -10.53
N THR A 166 -11.91 13.88 -10.32
CA THR A 166 -11.68 14.87 -11.39
C THR A 166 -10.37 14.65 -12.15
N ARG A 167 -9.26 14.35 -11.46
CA ARG A 167 -7.94 14.17 -12.08
C ARG A 167 -7.71 12.74 -12.58
N LEU A 168 -8.05 11.73 -11.77
CA LEU A 168 -7.93 10.33 -12.20
C LEU A 168 -9.12 9.86 -13.04
N GLY A 169 -10.23 10.60 -13.03
CA GLY A 169 -11.44 10.23 -13.76
C GLY A 169 -12.11 8.96 -13.21
N LYS A 170 -11.96 8.68 -11.91
CA LYS A 170 -12.45 7.43 -11.29
C LYS A 170 -13.63 7.67 -10.38
N ASN A 171 -14.52 6.68 -10.29
CA ASN A 171 -15.66 6.73 -9.37
C ASN A 171 -15.22 6.42 -7.93
N ALA A 172 -14.77 7.45 -7.20
CA ALA A 172 -14.39 7.31 -5.79
C ALA A 172 -15.62 7.26 -4.87
N ILE A 173 -15.71 6.19 -4.07
CA ILE A 173 -16.77 5.96 -3.09
C ILE A 173 -16.14 5.97 -1.69
N CYS A 174 -16.58 6.89 -0.84
CA CYS A 174 -16.10 6.99 0.54
C CYS A 174 -16.76 5.91 1.40
N ILE A 175 -15.95 5.06 2.04
CA ILE A 175 -16.42 4.02 2.98
C ILE A 175 -16.08 4.34 4.44
N GLN A 176 -15.14 5.26 4.68
CA GLN A 176 -14.66 5.65 6.00
C GLN A 176 -14.06 7.06 5.95
N LEU A 177 -14.06 7.75 7.10
CA LEU A 177 -13.30 8.96 7.41
C LEU A 177 -12.55 8.76 8.74
#